data_AF-A0A2D6X6A3-F1
#
_entry.id   AF-A0A2D6X6A3-F1
#
_cell.length_a   1.000
_cell.length_b   1.000
_cell.length_c   1.000
_cell.angle_alpha   90.00
_cell.angle_beta   90.00
_cell.angle_gamma   90.00
#
_symmetry.space_group_name_H-M   'P 1'
#
loop_
_entity.id
_entity.type
_entity.pdbx_description
1 polymer ?
#
loop_
_entity_poly.entity_id
_entity_poly.type
_entity_poly.pdbx_seq_one_letter_code
_entity_poly.pdbx_strand_id
1 'polypeptide(L)'
;MKKMMERLIKIAEGMDQKMPGVKRYLMSEKTDETYFHSNRSPTDIEYLETEDYQVVAAKWEEHHWKKKPYSGVGWNEWVEIYYAKSGQEPEGRRTRMVATRDKYNSSFDRKDLWGHEKVNLEKIGKNKITVAWQNGKGHIVMQETYEITPEGLVEENPGRLT
;
A
#
# COMPACT_ATOMS: atom_id res chain seq x y z
N MET A 1 18.60 -7.11 -2.06
CA MET A 1 17.47 -7.28 -2.99
C MET A 1 16.96 -8.72 -3.06
N LYS A 2 17.75 -9.73 -3.47
CA LYS A 2 17.25 -11.11 -3.67
C LYS A 2 16.47 -11.72 -2.48
N LYS A 3 17.03 -11.65 -1.26
CA LYS A 3 16.37 -12.14 -0.03
C LYS A 3 15.06 -11.42 0.32
N MET A 4 14.94 -10.14 -0.02
CA MET A 4 13.74 -9.33 0.25
C MET A 4 12.61 -9.70 -0.72
N MET A 5 12.92 -9.85 -2.01
CA MET A 5 11.97 -10.36 -3.01
C MET A 5 11.49 -11.77 -2.67
N GLU A 6 12.38 -12.68 -2.28
CA GLU A 6 11.99 -14.05 -1.87
C GLU A 6 11.04 -14.04 -0.66
N ARG A 7 11.25 -13.10 0.28
CA ARG A 7 10.34 -12.91 1.42
C ARG A 7 8.97 -12.40 0.96
N LEU A 8 8.92 -11.38 0.10
CA LEU A 8 7.67 -10.82 -0.41
C LEU A 8 6.87 -11.84 -1.22
N ILE A 9 7.54 -12.64 -2.06
CA ILE A 9 6.88 -13.72 -2.81
C ILE A 9 6.22 -14.71 -1.86
N LYS A 10 6.92 -15.14 -0.81
CA LYS A 10 6.36 -16.06 0.20
C LYS A 10 5.18 -15.44 0.96
N ILE A 11 5.26 -14.14 1.28
CA ILE A 11 4.14 -13.43 1.92
C ILE A 11 2.94 -13.38 0.97
N ALA A 12 3.15 -13.00 -0.29
CA ALA A 12 2.09 -12.95 -1.30
C ALA A 12 1.46 -14.32 -1.54
N GLU A 13 2.25 -15.40 -1.55
CA GLU A 13 1.76 -16.79 -1.61
C GLU A 13 0.94 -17.17 -0.38
N GLY A 14 1.39 -16.81 0.81
CA GLY A 14 0.62 -17.01 2.04
C GLY A 14 -0.68 -16.22 2.05
N MET A 15 -0.71 -15.02 1.45
CA MET A 15 -1.93 -14.23 1.30
C MET A 15 -2.87 -14.83 0.26
N ASP A 16 -2.36 -15.43 -0.82
CA ASP A 16 -3.18 -16.11 -1.83
C ASP A 16 -3.94 -17.31 -1.28
N GLN A 17 -3.37 -18.00 -0.28
CA GLN A 17 -4.06 -19.06 0.44
C GLN A 17 -5.24 -18.54 1.27
N LYS A 18 -5.15 -17.28 1.74
CA LYS A 18 -6.22 -16.64 2.50
C LYS A 18 -7.25 -16.02 1.58
N MET A 19 -6.82 -15.22 0.61
CA MET A 19 -7.64 -14.55 -0.40
C MET A 19 -7.18 -14.99 -1.80
N PRO A 20 -7.82 -16.00 -2.40
CA PRO A 20 -7.43 -16.52 -3.71
C PRO A 20 -7.40 -15.43 -4.79
N GLY A 21 -6.31 -15.38 -5.55
CA GLY A 21 -6.12 -14.43 -6.64
C GLY A 21 -5.43 -13.14 -6.21
N VAL A 22 -5.27 -12.87 -4.91
CA VAL A 22 -4.64 -11.62 -4.44
C VAL A 22 -3.16 -11.54 -4.81
N LYS A 23 -2.47 -12.69 -4.96
CA LYS A 23 -1.03 -12.72 -5.28
C LYS A 23 -0.69 -11.90 -6.51
N ARG A 24 -1.52 -11.92 -7.56
CA ARG A 24 -1.24 -11.20 -8.81
C ARG A 24 -1.17 -9.69 -8.64
N TYR A 25 -1.86 -9.17 -7.62
CA TYR A 25 -1.83 -7.75 -7.28
C TYR A 25 -0.61 -7.40 -6.43
N LEU A 26 -0.12 -8.33 -5.61
CA LEU A 26 1.01 -8.13 -4.69
C LEU A 26 2.38 -8.35 -5.34
N MET A 27 2.45 -8.51 -6.66
CA MET A 27 3.72 -8.69 -7.36
C MET A 27 4.40 -7.34 -7.62
N SER A 28 5.73 -7.32 -7.47
CA SER A 28 6.51 -6.12 -7.80
C SER A 28 6.47 -5.83 -9.30
N GLU A 29 6.43 -4.54 -9.64
CA GLU A 29 6.41 -4.03 -11.01
C GLU A 29 7.69 -3.24 -11.27
N LYS A 30 8.34 -3.51 -12.39
CA LYS A 30 9.52 -2.75 -12.83
C LYS A 30 9.30 -2.21 -14.24
N THR A 31 9.51 -0.92 -14.41
CA THR A 31 9.43 -0.24 -15.70
C THR A 31 10.79 0.36 -16.03
N ASP A 32 11.40 -0.10 -17.11
CA ASP A 32 12.66 0.43 -17.64
C ASP A 32 12.42 1.00 -19.05
N GLU A 33 12.39 2.32 -19.16
CA GLU A 33 12.37 3.07 -20.41
C GLU A 33 13.68 3.84 -20.60
N THR A 34 13.94 4.30 -21.83
CA THR A 34 15.19 5.00 -22.22
C THR A 34 15.62 6.10 -21.24
N TYR A 35 14.66 6.80 -20.63
CA TYR A 35 14.91 7.92 -19.71
C TYR A 35 14.29 7.75 -18.33
N PHE A 36 13.72 6.58 -18.01
CA PHE A 36 12.94 6.37 -16.80
C PHE A 36 13.10 4.96 -16.27
N HIS A 37 13.49 4.84 -15.02
CA HIS A 37 13.44 3.61 -14.27
C HIS A 37 12.42 3.79 -13.15
N SER A 38 11.45 2.90 -13.01
CA SER A 38 10.58 2.80 -11.83
C SER A 38 10.60 1.38 -11.31
N ASN A 39 10.67 1.26 -9.99
CA ASN A 39 10.48 0.02 -9.28
C ASN A 39 9.40 0.24 -8.23
N ARG A 40 8.34 -0.56 -8.31
CA ARG A 40 7.21 -0.52 -7.41
C ARG A 40 7.06 -1.87 -6.73
N SER A 41 6.99 -1.90 -5.41
CA SER A 41 6.84 -3.14 -4.66
C SER A 41 6.06 -2.94 -3.36
N PRO A 42 5.29 -3.94 -2.91
CA PRO A 42 4.80 -3.93 -1.55
C PRO A 42 5.97 -4.13 -0.59
N THR A 43 5.93 -3.45 0.55
CA THR A 43 6.97 -3.51 1.59
C THR A 43 6.45 -4.09 2.90
N ASP A 44 5.14 -3.99 3.12
CA ASP A 44 4.44 -4.57 4.25
C ASP A 44 3.01 -4.95 3.86
N ILE A 45 2.49 -6.01 4.45
CA ILE A 45 1.18 -6.58 4.09
C ILE A 45 0.49 -7.09 5.36
N GLU A 46 -0.74 -6.64 5.57
CA GLU A 46 -1.62 -7.11 6.64
C GLU A 46 -2.89 -7.76 6.09
N TYR A 47 -3.47 -8.64 6.89
CA TYR A 47 -4.68 -9.39 6.54
C TYR A 47 -5.69 -9.37 7.67
N LEU A 48 -6.96 -9.25 7.30
CA LEU A 48 -8.09 -9.26 8.21
C LEU A 48 -9.29 -9.96 7.57
N GLU A 49 -10.09 -10.62 8.39
CA GLU A 49 -11.43 -11.08 8.02
C GLU A 49 -12.47 -10.23 8.73
N THR A 50 -13.46 -9.77 7.97
CA THR A 50 -14.71 -9.23 8.49
C THR A 50 -15.77 -10.33 8.48
N GLU A 51 -17.03 -9.99 8.75
CA GLU A 51 -18.12 -10.98 8.64
C GLU A 51 -18.36 -11.45 7.20
N ASP A 52 -18.29 -10.51 6.25
CA ASP A 52 -18.67 -10.78 4.86
C ASP A 52 -17.45 -10.76 3.91
N TYR A 53 -16.32 -10.22 4.34
CA TYR A 53 -15.17 -9.95 3.47
C TYR A 53 -13.84 -10.41 4.05
N GLN A 54 -12.96 -10.82 3.15
CA GLN A 54 -11.53 -10.91 3.37
C GLN A 54 -10.92 -9.59 2.92
N VAL A 55 -9.92 -9.10 3.66
CA VAL A 55 -9.27 -7.82 3.40
C VAL A 55 -7.76 -7.98 3.52
N VAL A 56 -7.03 -7.51 2.50
CA VAL A 56 -5.57 -7.38 2.51
C VAL A 56 -5.23 -5.91 2.36
N ALA A 57 -4.42 -5.37 3.25
CA ALA A 57 -3.84 -4.04 3.10
C ALA A 57 -2.34 -4.18 2.82
N ALA A 58 -1.85 -3.57 1.75
CA ALA A 58 -0.45 -3.62 1.37
C ALA A 58 0.13 -2.21 1.29
N LYS A 59 1.21 -1.94 2.04
CA LYS A 59 2.02 -0.73 1.88
C LYS A 59 2.88 -0.88 0.63
N TRP A 60 2.78 0.07 -0.28
CA TRP A 60 3.55 0.14 -1.52
C TRP A 60 4.56 1.27 -1.47
N GLU A 61 5.73 1.00 -2.06
CA GLU A 61 6.73 2.00 -2.38
C GLU A 61 6.99 2.00 -3.87
N GLU A 62 7.11 3.19 -4.45
CA GLU A 62 7.62 3.40 -5.80
C GLU A 62 8.87 4.27 -5.72
N HIS A 63 9.97 3.74 -6.24
CA HIS A 63 11.19 4.47 -6.46
C HIS A 63 11.40 4.66 -7.95
N HIS A 64 11.47 5.92 -8.39
CA HIS A 64 11.77 6.22 -9.77
C HIS A 64 12.99 7.12 -9.95
N TRP A 65 13.73 6.86 -11.03
CA TRP A 65 14.92 7.58 -11.46
C TRP A 65 14.71 8.04 -12.89
N LYS A 66 14.71 9.35 -13.12
CA LYS A 66 14.76 9.89 -14.48
C LYS A 66 16.22 10.14 -14.88
N LYS A 67 16.59 9.64 -16.06
CA LYS A 67 17.89 9.91 -16.70
C LYS A 67 17.81 11.21 -17.51
N LYS A 68 18.97 11.73 -17.92
CA LYS A 68 19.12 13.00 -18.66
C LYS A 68 18.10 13.13 -19.82
N PRO A 69 17.61 14.33 -20.13
CA PRO A 69 17.99 15.62 -19.52
C PRO A 69 17.31 15.88 -18.16
N TYR A 70 16.31 15.09 -17.80
CA TYR A 70 15.53 15.25 -16.56
C TYR A 70 16.12 14.40 -15.43
N SER A 71 17.34 14.69 -14.97
CA SER A 71 17.91 13.95 -13.83
C SER A 71 17.07 14.15 -12.56
N GLY A 72 16.71 13.07 -11.86
CA GLY A 72 16.06 13.18 -10.54
C GLY A 72 15.58 11.86 -9.97
N VAL A 73 15.35 11.84 -8.66
CA VAL A 73 14.88 10.68 -7.87
C VAL A 73 13.62 11.06 -7.14
N GLY A 74 12.55 10.29 -7.31
CA GLY A 74 11.29 10.48 -6.59
C GLY A 74 10.87 9.20 -5.88
N TRP A 75 10.45 9.33 -4.63
CA TRP A 75 9.94 8.23 -3.80
C TRP A 75 8.50 8.52 -3.41
N ASN A 76 7.62 7.59 -3.74
CA ASN A 76 6.20 7.68 -3.44
C ASN A 76 5.77 6.47 -2.63
N GLU A 77 4.85 6.68 -1.70
CA GLU A 77 4.31 5.62 -0.85
C GLU A 77 2.78 5.71 -0.82
N TRP A 78 2.13 4.56 -0.69
CA TRP A 78 0.67 4.48 -0.53
C TRP A 78 0.27 3.13 0.07
N VAL A 79 -1.01 2.97 0.42
CA VAL A 79 -1.58 1.65 0.72
C VAL A 79 -2.55 1.27 -0.38
N GLU A 80 -2.52 0.01 -0.81
CA GLU A 80 -3.61 -0.60 -1.58
C GLU A 80 -4.37 -1.56 -0.67
N ILE A 81 -5.69 -1.42 -0.70
CA ILE A 81 -6.62 -2.26 0.03
C ILE A 81 -7.27 -3.17 -1.00
N TYR A 82 -7.07 -4.47 -0.84
CA TYR A 82 -7.76 -5.50 -1.60
C TYR A 82 -8.84 -6.12 -0.74
N TYR A 83 -10.03 -6.31 -1.30
CA TYR A 83 -11.15 -6.92 -0.60
C TYR A 83 -11.92 -7.85 -1.52
N ALA A 84 -12.46 -8.91 -0.95
CA ALA A 84 -13.33 -9.86 -1.64
C ALA A 84 -14.26 -10.53 -0.63
N LYS A 85 -15.44 -10.96 -1.07
CA LYS A 85 -16.14 -12.02 -0.33
C LYS A 85 -15.37 -13.33 -0.50
N SER A 86 -15.46 -14.24 0.46
CA SER A 86 -14.75 -15.51 0.40
C SER A 86 -15.01 -16.25 -0.92
N GLY A 87 -13.93 -16.58 -1.64
CA GLY A 87 -13.96 -17.27 -2.92
C GLY A 87 -14.32 -16.39 -4.13
N GLN A 88 -14.48 -15.09 -3.94
CA GLN A 88 -14.64 -14.12 -5.04
C GLN A 88 -13.32 -13.48 -5.43
N GLU A 89 -13.35 -12.84 -6.60
CA GLU A 89 -12.21 -12.14 -7.15
C GLU A 89 -11.89 -10.87 -6.33
N PRO A 90 -10.62 -10.63 -5.97
CA PRO A 90 -10.23 -9.41 -5.28
C PRO A 90 -10.42 -8.15 -6.11
N GLU A 91 -11.04 -7.15 -5.49
CA GLU A 91 -11.05 -5.77 -5.96
C GLU A 91 -10.03 -4.95 -5.19
N GLY A 92 -9.44 -3.94 -5.83
CA GLY A 92 -8.39 -3.11 -5.24
C GLY A 92 -8.75 -1.63 -5.25
N ARG A 93 -8.53 -0.94 -4.12
CA ARG A 93 -8.58 0.52 -4.02
C ARG A 93 -7.27 1.06 -3.46
N ARG A 94 -6.76 2.12 -4.08
CA ARG A 94 -5.57 2.83 -3.64
C ARG A 94 -5.93 3.99 -2.72
N THR A 95 -5.19 4.16 -1.62
CA THR A 95 -5.22 5.40 -0.82
C THR A 95 -4.60 6.57 -1.60
N ARG A 96 -4.58 7.76 -1.01
CA ARG A 96 -3.78 8.85 -1.58
C ARG A 96 -2.29 8.46 -1.58
N MET A 97 -1.62 8.77 -2.69
CA MET A 97 -0.17 8.64 -2.80
C MET A 97 0.52 9.81 -2.09
N VAL A 98 1.55 9.49 -1.32
CA VAL A 98 2.37 10.42 -0.55
C VAL A 98 3.75 10.49 -1.18
N ALA A 99 4.19 11.68 -1.56
CA ALA A 99 5.57 11.92 -1.94
C ALA A 99 6.43 12.00 -0.67
N THR A 100 7.24 10.97 -0.41
CA THR A 100 8.22 10.98 0.68
C THR A 100 9.53 11.60 0.20
N ARG A 101 9.83 11.59 -1.10
CA ARG A 101 10.95 12.34 -1.65
C ARG A 101 10.60 12.89 -3.02
N ASP A 102 10.65 14.20 -3.18
CA ASP A 102 10.47 14.89 -4.45
C ASP A 102 11.80 15.42 -5.00
N LYS A 103 11.99 15.23 -6.30
CA LYS A 103 13.23 15.59 -7.00
C LYS A 103 13.36 17.09 -7.31
N TYR A 104 12.26 17.82 -7.41
CA TYR A 104 12.22 19.20 -7.86
C TYR A 104 12.08 20.17 -6.69
N ASN A 105 11.34 19.77 -5.65
CA ASN A 105 11.16 20.61 -4.48
C ASN A 105 10.94 19.78 -3.21
N SER A 106 12.01 19.67 -2.41
CA SER A 106 12.00 19.00 -1.11
C SER A 106 11.05 19.63 -0.07
N SER A 107 10.44 20.79 -0.34
CA SER A 107 9.37 21.33 0.51
C SER A 107 8.07 20.55 0.40
N PHE A 108 7.88 19.75 -0.65
CA PHE A 108 6.76 18.82 -0.78
C PHE A 108 7.04 17.46 -0.12
N ASP A 109 8.29 17.21 0.32
CA ASP A 109 8.63 16.00 1.05
C ASP A 109 7.83 15.96 2.37
N ARG A 110 7.03 14.92 2.53
CA ARG A 110 6.44 14.59 3.83
C ARG A 110 7.48 13.89 4.71
N LYS A 111 8.44 14.67 5.20
CA LYS A 111 9.55 14.18 6.05
C LYS A 111 9.07 13.67 7.41
N ASP A 112 7.95 14.21 7.88
CA ASP A 112 7.18 13.68 9.01
C ASP A 112 6.71 12.24 8.75
N LEU A 113 6.65 11.86 7.46
CA LEU A 113 6.30 10.51 7.03
C LEU A 113 7.50 9.60 6.72
N TRP A 114 8.73 10.03 7.02
CA TRP A 114 9.92 9.19 6.83
C TRP A 114 10.05 8.15 7.95
N GLY A 115 10.43 6.93 7.57
CA GLY A 115 10.57 5.82 8.51
C GLY A 115 9.25 5.10 8.82
N HIS A 116 8.29 5.18 7.89
CA HIS A 116 7.08 4.38 7.94
C HIS A 116 7.32 3.01 7.33
N GLU A 117 7.24 2.02 8.18
CA GLU A 117 7.65 0.67 7.84
C GLU A 117 6.46 -0.27 7.72
N LYS A 118 5.31 0.11 8.29
CA LYS A 118 4.20 -0.83 8.48
C LYS A 118 2.84 -0.24 8.15
N VAL A 119 1.97 -1.10 7.65
CA VAL A 119 0.52 -0.88 7.59
C VAL A 119 -0.12 -1.66 8.74
N ASN A 120 -1.16 -1.10 9.34
CA ASN A 120 -2.00 -1.78 10.32
C ASN A 120 -3.44 -1.78 9.81
N LEU A 121 -4.11 -2.91 9.97
CA LEU A 121 -5.46 -3.14 9.46
C LEU A 121 -6.34 -3.68 10.59
N GLU A 122 -7.38 -2.91 10.96
CA GLU A 122 -8.24 -3.23 12.11
C GLU A 122 -9.72 -3.26 11.72
N LYS A 123 -10.46 -4.24 12.26
CA LYS A 123 -11.93 -4.29 12.18
C LYS A 123 -12.51 -3.37 13.25
N ILE A 124 -13.31 -2.39 12.83
CA ILE A 124 -14.01 -1.46 13.76
C ILE A 124 -15.54 -1.58 13.69
N GLY A 125 -16.05 -2.47 12.85
CA GLY A 125 -17.47 -2.77 12.71
C GLY A 125 -17.70 -3.94 11.74
N LYS A 126 -18.96 -4.29 11.49
CA LYS A 126 -19.33 -5.45 10.66
C LYS A 126 -18.58 -5.49 9.33
N ASN A 127 -18.66 -4.42 8.55
CA ASN A 127 -17.97 -4.21 7.28
C ASN A 127 -17.19 -2.90 7.31
N LYS A 128 -16.67 -2.53 8.48
CA LYS A 128 -15.89 -1.31 8.65
C LYS A 128 -14.48 -1.64 9.10
N ILE A 129 -13.53 -1.09 8.38
CA ILE A 129 -12.11 -1.29 8.62
C ILE A 129 -11.42 0.05 8.83
N THR A 130 -10.32 0.01 9.55
CA THR A 130 -9.38 1.11 9.67
C THR A 130 -8.04 0.68 9.11
N VAL A 131 -7.46 1.52 8.27
CA VAL A 131 -6.11 1.36 7.74
C VAL A 131 -5.24 2.47 8.32
N ALA A 132 -4.21 2.07 9.06
CA ALA A 132 -3.30 2.98 9.72
C ALA A 132 -1.86 2.78 9.22
N TRP A 133 -1.14 3.89 9.10
CA TRP A 133 0.29 3.90 8.77
C TRP A 133 1.08 4.07 10.06
N GLN A 134 2.05 3.19 10.28
CA GLN A 134 2.86 3.20 11.48
C GLN A 134 4.34 3.44 11.15
N ASN A 135 4.97 4.31 11.94
CA ASN A 135 6.42 4.46 11.91
C ASN A 135 7.12 3.28 12.58
N GLY A 136 8.45 3.17 12.44
CA GLY A 136 9.25 2.14 13.10
C GLY A 136 9.16 2.10 14.63
N LYS A 137 8.53 3.10 15.28
CA LYS A 137 8.25 3.17 16.73
C LYS A 137 6.80 2.77 17.08
N GLY A 138 5.97 2.42 16.09
CA GLY A 138 4.57 2.05 16.27
C GLY A 138 3.60 3.23 16.40
N HIS A 139 4.04 4.48 16.17
CA HIS A 139 3.13 5.62 16.20
C HIS A 139 2.31 5.69 14.90
N ILE A 140 1.00 5.89 15.05
CA ILE A 140 0.09 6.13 13.94
C ILE A 140 0.29 7.57 13.44
N VAL A 141 0.55 7.70 12.15
CA VAL A 141 0.82 9.00 11.48
C VAL A 141 -0.25 9.39 10.48
N MET A 142 -1.00 8.40 9.99
CA MET A 142 -2.12 8.57 9.09
C MET A 142 -3.05 7.41 9.33
N GLN A 143 -4.34 7.70 9.39
CA GLN A 143 -5.37 6.70 9.58
C GLN A 143 -6.57 7.07 8.73
N GLU A 144 -7.10 6.09 8.02
CA GLU A 144 -8.27 6.21 7.17
C GLU A 144 -9.26 5.11 7.52
N THR A 145 -10.55 5.44 7.50
CA THR A 145 -11.62 4.52 7.82
C THR A 145 -12.47 4.27 6.59
N TYR A 146 -12.77 3.00 6.36
CA TYR A 146 -13.53 2.54 5.19
C TYR A 146 -14.70 1.66 5.61
N GLU A 147 -15.81 1.83 4.91
CA GLU A 147 -16.91 0.87 4.86
C GLU A 147 -16.81 0.05 3.57
N ILE A 148 -16.93 -1.27 3.68
CA ILE A 148 -16.93 -2.20 2.55
C ILE A 148 -18.39 -2.45 2.15
N THR A 149 -18.77 -1.98 0.97
CA THR A 149 -20.10 -2.20 0.39
C THR A 149 -20.02 -3.13 -0.83
N PRO A 150 -21.14 -3.66 -1.33
CA PRO A 150 -21.16 -4.40 -2.59
C PRO A 150 -20.67 -3.59 -3.81
N GLU A 151 -20.78 -2.27 -3.75
CA GLU A 151 -20.33 -1.34 -4.81
C GLU A 151 -18.86 -0.93 -4.63
N GLY A 152 -18.25 -1.29 -3.50
CA GLY A 152 -16.83 -1.18 -3.22
C GLY A 152 -16.52 -0.53 -1.88
N LEU A 153 -15.27 -0.09 -1.70
CA LEU A 153 -14.84 0.63 -0.50
C LEU A 153 -15.37 2.07 -0.53
N VAL A 154 -16.00 2.52 0.55
CA VAL A 154 -16.43 3.91 0.77
C VAL A 154 -15.61 4.50 1.91
N GLU A 155 -14.93 5.61 1.64
CA GLU A 155 -14.10 6.32 2.61
C GLU A 155 -14.98 7.23 3.48
N GLU A 156 -15.07 6.97 4.79
CA GLU A 156 -15.97 7.70 5.69
C GLU A 156 -15.35 8.99 6.22
N ASN A 157 -14.02 9.01 6.37
CA ASN A 157 -13.26 10.18 6.79
C ASN A 157 -11.95 10.21 6.00
N PRO A 158 -11.81 11.08 4.99
CA PRO A 158 -10.53 11.32 4.38
C PRO A 158 -9.62 11.90 5.45
N GLY A 159 -8.67 11.09 5.92
CA GLY A 159 -7.87 11.36 7.10
C GLY A 159 -7.38 12.80 7.12
N ARG A 160 -7.77 13.55 8.16
CA ARG A 160 -7.07 14.79 8.49
C ARG A 160 -5.68 14.37 8.92
N LEU A 161 -4.67 14.77 8.15
CA LEU A 161 -3.27 14.66 8.55
C LEU A 161 -3.14 15.42 9.88
N THR A 162 -2.92 14.70 10.99
CA THR A 162 -2.67 15.31 12.31
C THR A 162 -1.29 15.95 12.36
#